data_AF-A0A2X2BKX7-F1
#
_entry.id   AF-A0A2X2BKX7-F1
#
_cell.length_a   1.000
_cell.length_b   1.000
_cell.length_c   1.000
_cell.angle_alpha   90.00
_cell.angle_beta   90.00
_cell.angle_gamma   90.00
#
_symmetry.space_group_name_H-M   'P 1'
#
loop_
_entity.id
_entity.type
_entity.pdbx_description
1 polymer ?
#
loop_
_entity_poly.entity_id
_entity_poly.type
_entity_poly.pdbx_seq_one_letter_code
_entity_poly.pdbx_strand_id
1 'polypeptide(L)' 'MIIKNVVQGALILGTGFALGLETELLKAVFLIGVLPTATAVPALAITNKAYADMATGTVLLSTLCSLLSIIGGITIVEMM' A
#
# COMPACT_ATOMS: atom_id res chain seq x y z
N MET A 1 -5.04 -7.87 4.04
CA MET A 1 -4.79 -6.46 4.39
C MET A 1 -3.40 -6.24 4.97
N ILE A 2 -3.03 -6.94 6.06
CA ILE A 2 -1.69 -6.84 6.69
C ILE A 2 -0.58 -7.08 5.67
N ILE A 3 -0.68 -8.16 4.89
CA ILE A 3 0.32 -8.48 3.86
C ILE A 3 0.47 -7.32 2.87
N LYS A 4 -0.63 -6.79 2.35
CA LYS A 4 -0.58 -5.72 1.34
C LYS A 4 0.02 -4.43 1.93
N ASN A 5 -0.53 -3.86 3.00
CA ASN A 5 -0.09 -2.53 3.46
C ASN A 5 1.26 -2.55 4.20
N VAL A 6 1.60 -3.65 4.90
CA VAL A 6 2.87 -3.74 5.65
C VAL A 6 4.00 -4.23 4.76
N VAL A 7 3.78 -5.31 3.99
CA VAL A 7 4.84 -5.88 3.14
C VAL A 7 5.12 -4.95 1.96
N GLN A 8 4.11 -4.33 1.35
CA GLN A 8 4.34 -3.39 0.25
C GLN A 8 5.12 -2.16 0.72
N GLY A 9 4.75 -1.57 1.87
CA GLY A 9 5.50 -0.45 2.46
C GLY A 9 6.95 -0.83 2.77
N ALA A 10 7.18 -1.97 3.41
CA ALA A 10 8.52 -2.45 3.73
C ALA A 10 9.36 -2.75 2.48
N LEU A 11 8.77 -3.37 1.46
CA LEU A 11 9.44 -3.62 0.18
C LEU A 11 9.81 -2.32 -0.52
N ILE A 12 8.93 -1.34 -0.54
CA ILE A 12 9.19 -0.04 -1.15
C ILE A 12 10.31 0.70 -0.40
N LEU A 13 10.30 0.70 0.93
CA LEU A 13 11.38 1.30 1.72
C LEU A 13 12.71 0.60 1.45
N GLY A 14 12.73 -0.73 1.52
CA GLY A 14 13.94 -1.52 1.31
C GLY A 14 14.51 -1.35 -0.09
N THR A 15 13.65 -1.39 -1.12
CA THR A 15 14.08 -1.18 -2.52
C THR A 15 14.51 0.25 -2.78
N GLY A 16 13.78 1.24 -2.28
CA GLY A 16 14.14 2.65 -2.42
C GLY A 16 15.46 2.99 -1.74
N PHE A 17 15.71 2.44 -0.55
CA PHE A 17 16.99 2.57 0.14
C PHE A 17 18.13 1.89 -0.64
N ALA A 18 17.91 0.65 -1.12
CA ALA A 18 18.91 -0.08 -1.90
C ALA A 18 19.29 0.59 -3.23
N LEU A 19 18.34 1.31 -3.84
CA LEU A 19 18.57 2.10 -5.06
C LEU A 19 19.18 3.48 -4.78
N GLY A 20 19.36 3.86 -3.51
CA GLY A 20 19.92 5.15 -3.13
C GLY A 20 19.00 6.33 -3.44
N LEU A 21 17.68 6.16 -3.33
CA LEU A 21 16.73 7.26 -3.50
C LEU A 21 16.99 8.36 -2.45
N GLU A 22 16.88 9.61 -2.90
CA GLU A 22 16.91 10.78 -2.01
C GLU A 22 15.82 10.67 -0.94
N THR A 23 16.10 11.13 0.28
CA THR A 23 15.23 10.97 1.45
C THR A 23 13.80 11.47 1.22
N GLU A 24 13.62 12.63 0.59
CA GLU A 24 12.28 13.18 0.31
C GLU A 24 11.52 12.34 -0.72
N LEU A 25 12.22 11.82 -1.72
CA LEU A 25 11.64 10.91 -2.70
C LEU A 25 11.29 9.56 -2.08
N LEU A 26 12.16 9.03 -1.21
CA LEU A 26 11.94 7.77 -0.50
C LEU A 26 10.70 7.85 0.38
N LYS A 27 10.51 8.96 1.12
CA LYS A 27 9.32 9.24 1.92
C LYS A 27 8.05 9.23 1.07
N ALA A 28 8.08 9.94 -0.06
CA ALA A 28 6.94 10.02 -0.97
C ALA A 28 6.56 8.65 -1.54
N VAL A 29 7.55 7.85 -1.99
CA VAL A 29 7.28 6.53 -2.57
C VAL A 29 6.83 5.54 -1.49
N PHE A 30 7.41 5.57 -0.28
CA PHE A 30 6.96 4.75 0.83
C PHE A 30 5.49 4.97 1.18
N LEU A 31 5.03 6.23 1.17
CA LEU A 31 3.62 6.54 1.44
C LEU A 31 2.67 5.84 0.46
N ILE A 32 3.08 5.60 -0.79
CA ILE A 32 2.29 4.82 -1.77
C ILE A 32 2.07 3.39 -1.29
N GLY A 33 3.06 2.80 -0.60
CA GLY A 33 2.99 1.43 -0.09
C GLY A 33 2.01 1.22 1.06
N VAL A 34 1.76 2.27 1.86
CA VAL A 34 0.88 2.23 3.04
C VAL A 34 -0.56 2.67 2.74
N LEU A 35 -0.83 3.22 1.55
CA LEU A 35 -2.18 3.51 1.08
C LEU A 35 -3.04 2.24 0.97
N PRO A 36 -4.38 2.34 1.00
CA PRO A 36 -5.26 1.19 0.77
C PRO A 36 -5.11 0.57 -0.62
N THR A 37 -5.63 -0.63 -0.80
CA THR A 37 -5.71 -1.27 -2.12
C THR A 37 -6.49 -0.40 -3.11
N ALA A 38 -5.97 -0.26 -4.33
CA ALA A 38 -6.60 0.56 -5.35
C ALA A 38 -8.01 0.07 -5.69
N THR A 39 -8.95 1.00 -5.81
CA THR A 39 -10.36 0.72 -6.13
C THR A 39 -10.58 0.15 -7.52
N ALA A 40 -9.59 0.23 -8.41
CA ALA A 40 -9.60 -0.40 -9.74
C ALA A 40 -9.38 -1.92 -9.70
N VAL A 41 -8.86 -2.48 -8.60
CA VAL A 41 -8.53 -3.92 -8.49
C VAL A 41 -9.72 -4.85 -8.75
N PRO A 42 -10.95 -4.59 -8.27
CA PRO A 42 -12.10 -5.46 -8.55
C PRO A 42 -12.49 -5.47 -10.03
N ALA A 43 -12.41 -4.31 -10.71
CA ALA A 43 -12.68 -4.23 -12.15
C ALA A 43 -11.64 -5.04 -12.97
N LEU A 44 -10.37 -4.96 -12.57
CA LEU A 44 -9.30 -5.78 -13.16
C LEU A 44 -9.49 -7.27 -12.85
N ALA A 45 -9.94 -7.62 -11.65
CA ALA A 45 -10.22 -8.99 -11.23
C ALA A 45 -11.35 -9.63 -12.05
N ILE A 46 -12.43 -8.88 -12.33
CA ILE A 46 -13.52 -9.30 -13.22
C ILE A 46 -12.97 -9.54 -14.64
N THR A 47 -12.19 -8.58 -15.16
CA THR A 47 -11.61 -8.65 -16.52
C THR A 47 -10.71 -9.87 -16.69
N ASN A 48 -9.93 -10.21 -15.66
CA ASN A 48 -9.03 -11.35 -15.66
C ASN A 48 -9.66 -12.67 -15.17
N LYS A 49 -10.99 -12.70 -14.95
CA LYS A 49 -11.73 -13.87 -14.45
C LYS A 49 -11.12 -14.49 -13.18
N ALA A 50 -10.61 -13.65 -12.28
CA ALA A 50 -9.88 -14.07 -11.09
C ALA A 50 -10.51 -13.50 -9.82
N TYR A 51 -11.13 -14.34 -8.99
CA TYR A 51 -11.54 -14.04 -7.61
C TYR A 51 -12.15 -12.65 -7.38
N ALA A 52 -13.08 -12.22 -8.24
CA ALA A 52 -13.65 -10.86 -8.23
C ALA A 52 -14.35 -10.48 -6.91
N ASP A 53 -15.09 -11.42 -6.32
CA ASP A 53 -15.79 -11.18 -5.05
C ASP A 53 -14.79 -11.01 -3.89
N MET A 54 -13.72 -11.80 -3.88
CA MET A 54 -12.64 -11.68 -2.91
C MET A 54 -11.87 -10.36 -3.11
N ALA A 55 -11.61 -9.96 -4.36
CA ALA A 55 -10.98 -8.68 -4.67
C ALA A 55 -11.82 -7.49 -4.17
N THR A 56 -13.14 -7.55 -4.34
CA THR A 56 -14.07 -6.52 -3.84
C THR A 56 -14.04 -6.44 -2.32
N GLY A 57 -14.17 -7.59 -1.64
CA GLY A 57 -14.14 -7.65 -0.18
C GLY A 57 -12.82 -7.17 0.42
N THR A 58 -11.70 -7.50 -0.22
CA THR A 58 -10.37 -7.06 0.23
C THR A 58 -10.14 -5.57 0.03
N VAL A 59 -10.63 -4.97 -1.06
CA VAL A 59 -10.58 -3.53 -1.28
C VAL A 59 -11.46 -2.78 -0.28
N LEU A 60 -12.68 -3.25 -0.04
CA LEU A 60 -13.58 -2.67 0.96
C LEU A 60 -12.94 -2.68 2.35
N LEU A 61 -12.49 -3.86 2.80
CA LEU A 61 -11.83 -4.01 4.11
C LEU A 61 -10.56 -3.16 4.21
N SER A 62 -9.74 -3.15 3.14
CA SER A 62 -8.54 -2.34 3.10
C SER A 62 -8.83 -0.85 3.18
N THR A 63 -9.93 -0.39 2.59
CA THR A 63 -10.32 1.02 2.63
C THR A 63 -10.80 1.40 4.02
N LEU A 64 -11.64 0.57 4.64
CA LEU A 64 -12.18 0.83 5.98
C LEU A 64 -11.09 0.89 7.06
N CYS A 65 -10.10 -0.01 7.05
CA CYS A 65 -9.02 0.03 8.05
C CYS A 65 -7.78 0.82 7.58
N SER A 66 -7.87 1.57 6.48
CA SER A 66 -6.74 2.31 5.89
C SER A 66 -6.20 3.41 6.79
N LEU A 67 -7.07 4.04 7.59
CA LEU A 67 -6.71 5.11 8.53
C LEU A 67 -5.53 4.71 9.41
N LEU A 68 -5.55 3.50 9.96
CA LEU A 68 -4.46 3.00 10.83
C LEU A 68 -3.13 2.86 10.07
N SER A 69 -3.19 2.36 8.83
CA SER A 69 -1.99 2.20 7.99
C SER A 69 -1.40 3.54 7.58
N ILE A 70 -2.25 4.51 7.23
CA ILE A 70 -1.83 5.86 6.82
C ILE A 70 -1.21 6.61 8.00
N ILE A 71 -1.85 6.58 9.18
CA ILE A 71 -1.31 7.22 10.38
C ILE A 71 0.06 6.63 10.74
N GLY A 72 0.19 5.30 10.72
CA GLY A 72 1.47 4.62 10.95
C GLY A 72 2.53 4.96 9.91
N GLY A 73 2.15 5.07 8.64
CA GLY A 73 3.05 5.47 7.57
C GLY A 73 3.56 6.90 7.69
N ILE A 74 2.67 7.84 8.02
CA ILE A 74 3.05 9.25 8.22
C ILE A 74 4.00 9.39 9.41
N THR A 75 3.72 8.73 10.53
CA THR A 75 4.61 8.76 11.70
C THR A 75 6.00 8.22 11.40
N ILE A 76 6.12 7.16 10.60
CA ILE A 76 7.44 6.67 10.14
C ILE A 76 8.16 7.73 9.28
N VAL A 77 7.45 8.38 8.36
CA VAL A 77 8.01 9.44 7.51
C VAL A 77 8.50 10.64 8.31
N GLU A 78 7.77 11.04 9.35
CA GLU A 78 8.17 12.13 10.24
C GLU A 78 9.42 11.81 11.07
N MET A 79 9.69 10.52 11.31
CA MET A 79 10.88 10.04 12.05
C MET A 79 12.12 9.83 11.17
N MET A 80 11.99 9.90 9.84
CA MET A 80 13.08 9.74 8.86
C MET A 80 13.72 11.08 8.48
#